data_AF-A0A353ZQP9-F1
#
_entry.id   AF-A0A353ZQP9-F1
#
_cell.length_a   1.000
_cell.length_b   1.000
_cell.length_c   1.000
_cell.angle_alpha   90.00
_cell.angle_beta   90.00
_cell.angle_gamma   90.00
#
_symmetry.space_group_name_H-M   'P 1'
#
loop_
_entity.id
_entity.type
_entity.pdbx_description
1 polymer ?
#
loop_
_entity_poly.entity_id
_entity_poly.type
_entity_poly.pdbx_seq_one_letter_code
_entity_poly.pdbx_strand_id
1 'polypeptide(L)'
;MDIYELLDRAGNLKEALVDYASSPGFARRLSQAMSDFSGLGGGEQNQWADAVESLLYDPDQDGREPLLDRYLRTNKNIAPDERLVYEGWRERHVIGVFRVDARKGARLSLHNLIDEMDYLSYATAGAEAISFVQRGGYVMTRLVPIGDIWTISGTMRLFGPRDLPGVRTLAASLLKRFPTLVFNNPANVEQAARLVGKHHAIFLDLFGAHIVSGTGGDIIAAYRSFLDACNQASVAVDPEASALVTAAEQIAPDDSFPPELAESDDVALYHHPLMGVSFLVCYGQVEAAYRTPPADAEDPAAEVLRGYVEDKTVPGYVLEDLAAKYPDTVDAAYRAALSSPGFRWEPDGAALLRRHRPDSGPGKDVPGVSPVPSSLIDEYRRLS
;
A
#
# COMPACT_ATOMS: atom_id res chain seq x y z
N MET A 1 10.00 24.63 -21.07
CA MET A 1 9.68 23.45 -21.87
C MET A 1 8.23 23.59 -22.26
N ASP A 2 7.92 23.55 -23.55
CA ASP A 2 6.53 23.55 -24.02
C ASP A 2 5.86 22.20 -23.70
N ILE A 3 4.53 22.15 -23.72
CA ILE A 3 3.75 20.93 -23.44
C ILE A 3 4.18 19.79 -24.37
N TYR A 4 4.43 20.06 -25.65
CA TYR A 4 4.83 19.02 -26.60
C TYR A 4 6.20 18.41 -26.26
N GLU A 5 7.18 19.23 -25.89
CA GLU A 5 8.49 18.76 -25.46
C GLU A 5 8.40 17.90 -24.18
N LEU A 6 7.49 18.26 -23.25
CA LEU A 6 7.21 17.42 -22.07
C LEU A 6 6.59 16.08 -22.47
N LEU A 7 5.62 16.07 -23.39
CA LEU A 7 4.98 14.83 -23.83
C LEU A 7 5.94 13.91 -24.58
N ASP A 8 6.78 14.45 -25.46
CA ASP A 8 7.82 13.69 -26.16
C ASP A 8 8.82 13.10 -25.16
N ARG A 9 9.24 13.91 -24.18
CA ARG A 9 10.12 13.44 -23.09
C ARG A 9 9.48 12.31 -22.29
N ALA A 10 8.22 12.45 -21.89
CA ALA A 10 7.49 11.41 -21.17
C ALA A 10 7.38 10.13 -22.00
N GLY A 11 7.10 10.25 -23.31
CA GLY A 11 7.06 9.14 -24.26
C GLY A 11 8.39 8.39 -24.34
N ASN A 12 9.50 9.11 -24.56
CA ASN A 12 10.83 8.51 -24.68
C ASN A 12 11.27 7.80 -23.39
N LEU A 13 11.00 8.40 -22.23
CA LEU A 13 11.29 7.76 -20.93
C LEU A 13 10.42 6.52 -20.70
N LYS A 14 9.16 6.55 -21.15
CA LYS A 14 8.28 5.41 -21.01
C LYS A 14 8.73 4.27 -21.92
N GLU A 15 9.14 4.56 -23.15
CA GLU A 15 9.69 3.59 -24.10
C GLU A 15 10.92 2.89 -23.51
N ALA A 16 11.85 3.62 -22.88
CA ALA A 16 13.02 3.04 -22.22
C ALA A 16 12.65 2.04 -21.09
N LEU A 17 11.59 2.30 -20.32
CA LEU A 17 11.10 1.36 -19.31
C LEU A 17 10.41 0.14 -19.93
N VAL A 18 9.65 0.34 -21.01
CA VAL A 18 9.00 -0.74 -21.74
C VAL A 18 10.05 -1.68 -22.34
N ASP A 19 11.11 -1.14 -22.94
CA ASP A 19 12.25 -1.90 -23.46
C ASP A 19 12.96 -2.68 -22.35
N TYR A 20 13.17 -2.03 -21.19
CA TYR A 20 13.75 -2.69 -20.03
C TYR A 20 12.90 -3.86 -19.55
N ALA A 21 11.60 -3.66 -19.36
CA ALA A 21 10.66 -4.69 -18.92
C ALA A 21 10.50 -5.84 -19.93
N SER A 22 10.70 -5.54 -21.22
CA SER A 22 10.63 -6.50 -22.33
C SER A 22 11.95 -7.23 -22.59
N SER A 23 13.02 -6.89 -21.87
CA SER A 23 14.32 -7.52 -22.06
C SER A 23 14.31 -9.03 -21.75
N PRO A 24 15.18 -9.84 -22.39
CA PRO A 24 15.18 -11.30 -22.21
C PRO A 24 15.28 -11.78 -20.76
N GLY A 25 15.91 -10.99 -19.87
CA GLY A 25 16.03 -11.29 -18.45
C GLY A 25 14.70 -11.31 -17.69
N PHE A 26 13.65 -10.68 -18.22
CA PHE A 26 12.31 -10.64 -17.61
C PHE A 26 11.24 -11.41 -18.39
N ALA A 27 11.60 -12.09 -19.49
CA ALA A 27 10.65 -12.82 -20.33
C ALA A 27 9.72 -13.75 -19.53
N ARG A 28 10.26 -14.50 -18.55
CA ARG A 28 9.45 -15.36 -17.68
C ARG A 28 8.45 -14.59 -16.81
N ARG A 29 8.86 -13.45 -16.24
CA ARG A 29 7.97 -12.59 -15.43
C ARG A 29 6.86 -12.01 -16.30
N LEU A 30 7.21 -11.57 -17.50
CA LEU A 30 6.26 -11.02 -18.47
C LEU A 30 5.24 -12.08 -18.91
N SER A 31 5.68 -13.30 -19.25
CA SER A 31 4.76 -14.40 -19.59
C SER A 31 3.82 -14.78 -18.44
N GLN A 32 4.31 -14.75 -17.19
CA GLN A 32 3.48 -14.99 -16.02
C GLN A 32 2.42 -13.89 -15.87
N ALA A 33 2.84 -12.62 -15.89
CA ALA A 33 1.92 -11.50 -15.78
C ALA A 33 0.86 -11.52 -16.89
N MET A 34 1.24 -11.79 -18.15
CA MET A 34 0.29 -11.92 -19.26
C MET A 34 -0.74 -13.03 -19.02
N SER A 35 -0.34 -14.15 -18.39
CA SER A 35 -1.26 -15.24 -18.05
C SER A 35 -2.30 -14.78 -17.03
N ASP A 36 -1.90 -13.97 -16.04
CA ASP A 36 -2.80 -13.42 -15.03
C ASP A 36 -3.85 -12.47 -15.65
N PHE A 37 -3.49 -11.72 -16.70
CA PHE A 37 -4.40 -10.80 -17.41
C PHE A 37 -5.27 -11.48 -18.49
N SER A 38 -4.98 -12.73 -18.88
CA SER A 38 -5.70 -13.45 -19.92
C SER A 38 -7.19 -13.70 -19.61
N GLY A 39 -7.57 -13.72 -18.32
CA GLY A 39 -8.94 -13.90 -17.85
C GLY A 39 -9.84 -12.66 -17.94
N LEU A 40 -9.31 -11.49 -18.31
CA LEU A 40 -10.02 -10.21 -18.25
C LEU A 40 -10.62 -9.73 -19.59
N GLY A 41 -10.56 -10.56 -20.63
CA GLY A 41 -11.34 -10.37 -21.88
C GLY A 41 -10.81 -9.30 -22.85
N GLY A 42 -9.53 -8.92 -22.77
CA GLY A 42 -8.87 -8.03 -23.73
C GLY A 42 -8.15 -8.77 -24.87
N GLY A 43 -7.86 -8.10 -26.00
CA GLY A 43 -6.99 -8.65 -27.05
C GLY A 43 -5.53 -8.76 -26.59
N GLU A 44 -4.72 -9.62 -27.23
CA GLU A 44 -3.33 -9.93 -26.82
C GLU A 44 -2.44 -8.70 -26.63
N GLN A 45 -2.57 -7.68 -27.48
CA GLN A 45 -1.81 -6.43 -27.38
C GLN A 45 -2.14 -5.64 -26.11
N ASN A 46 -3.40 -5.67 -25.66
CA ASN A 46 -3.82 -5.02 -24.42
C ASN A 46 -3.32 -5.83 -23.21
N GLN A 47 -3.36 -7.16 -23.29
CA GLN A 47 -2.84 -8.05 -22.23
C GLN A 47 -1.33 -7.85 -22.02
N TRP A 48 -0.57 -7.73 -23.11
CA TRP A 48 0.86 -7.46 -23.03
C TRP A 48 1.15 -6.09 -22.40
N ALA A 49 0.45 -5.05 -22.83
CA ALA A 49 0.63 -3.71 -22.28
C ALA A 49 0.25 -3.65 -20.79
N ASP A 50 -0.86 -4.29 -20.40
CA ASP A 50 -1.28 -4.39 -18.99
C ASP A 50 -0.27 -5.17 -18.15
N ALA A 51 0.31 -6.25 -18.70
CA ALA A 51 1.37 -7.01 -18.04
C ALA A 51 2.64 -6.19 -17.84
N VAL A 52 3.07 -5.42 -18.85
CA VAL A 52 4.23 -4.51 -18.75
C VAL A 52 3.97 -3.43 -17.71
N GLU A 53 2.79 -2.79 -17.73
CA GLU A 53 2.41 -1.79 -16.74
C GLU A 53 2.44 -2.37 -15.32
N SER A 54 1.87 -3.56 -15.12
CA SER A 54 1.86 -4.19 -13.81
C SER A 54 3.27 -4.51 -13.32
N LEU A 55 4.14 -5.06 -14.18
CA LEU A 55 5.53 -5.31 -13.81
C LEU A 55 6.33 -4.05 -13.47
N LEU A 56 6.01 -2.91 -14.10
CA LEU A 56 6.72 -1.65 -13.87
C LEU A 56 6.37 -1.03 -12.52
N TYR A 57 5.10 -1.05 -12.12
CA TYR A 57 4.60 -0.26 -10.98
C TYR A 57 4.15 -1.09 -9.79
N ASP A 58 3.69 -2.33 -10.02
CA ASP A 58 3.07 -3.15 -8.98
C ASP A 58 4.08 -4.20 -8.46
N PRO A 59 4.11 -4.46 -7.14
CA PRO A 59 4.88 -5.59 -6.62
C PRO A 59 4.29 -6.91 -7.15
N ASP A 60 5.14 -7.91 -7.38
CA ASP A 60 4.63 -9.23 -7.79
C ASP A 60 3.98 -9.99 -6.63
N GLN A 61 3.28 -11.10 -6.93
CA GLN A 61 2.60 -11.90 -5.91
C GLN A 61 3.55 -12.52 -4.87
N ASP A 62 4.84 -12.68 -5.20
CA ASP A 62 5.88 -13.17 -4.29
C ASP A 62 6.53 -12.02 -3.49
N GLY A 63 6.01 -10.79 -3.59
CA GLY A 63 6.54 -9.61 -2.93
C GLY A 63 7.87 -9.11 -3.52
N ARG A 64 8.18 -9.42 -4.79
CA ARG A 64 9.32 -8.82 -5.47
C ARG A 64 9.04 -7.38 -5.84
N GLU A 65 10.09 -6.56 -5.76
CA GLU A 65 10.05 -5.14 -6.12
C GLU A 65 9.53 -4.93 -7.57
N PRO A 66 8.78 -3.84 -7.82
CA PRO A 66 8.47 -3.37 -9.16
C PRO A 66 9.73 -3.17 -10.01
N LEU A 67 9.61 -3.35 -11.33
CA LEU A 67 10.76 -3.17 -12.23
C LEU A 67 11.25 -1.73 -12.29
N LEU A 68 10.40 -0.73 -12.02
CA LEU A 68 10.83 0.66 -11.91
C LEU A 68 11.81 0.88 -10.75
N ASP A 69 11.53 0.31 -9.58
CA ASP A 69 12.42 0.34 -8.41
C ASP A 69 13.76 -0.32 -8.73
N ARG A 70 13.70 -1.50 -9.34
CA ARG A 70 14.90 -2.20 -9.79
C ARG A 70 15.68 -1.37 -10.80
N TYR A 71 15.01 -0.75 -11.77
CA TYR A 71 15.63 0.08 -12.81
C TYR A 71 16.36 1.27 -12.18
N LEU A 72 15.71 2.03 -11.30
CA LEU A 72 16.29 3.16 -10.57
C LEU A 72 17.48 2.75 -9.68
N ARG A 73 17.43 1.55 -9.11
CA ARG A 73 18.48 1.01 -8.24
C ARG A 73 19.70 0.54 -9.03
N THR A 74 19.48 -0.14 -10.14
CA THR A 74 20.53 -0.83 -10.91
C THR A 74 21.13 0.03 -12.03
N ASN A 75 20.36 0.93 -12.63
CA ASN A 75 20.83 1.82 -13.67
C ASN A 75 21.45 3.10 -13.07
N LYS A 76 22.78 3.20 -13.13
CA LYS A 76 23.55 4.36 -12.62
C LYS A 76 23.76 5.47 -13.66
N ASN A 77 23.34 5.24 -14.90
CA ASN A 77 23.60 6.15 -16.03
C ASN A 77 22.36 6.98 -16.43
N ILE A 78 21.29 6.93 -15.64
CA ILE A 78 20.10 7.78 -15.85
C ILE A 78 20.51 9.24 -15.61
N ALA A 79 20.19 10.13 -16.54
CA ALA A 79 20.46 11.55 -16.35
C ALA A 79 19.72 12.09 -15.10
N PRO A 80 20.31 13.01 -14.31
CA PRO A 80 19.72 13.44 -13.04
C PRO A 80 18.27 13.95 -13.16
N ASP A 81 17.95 14.65 -14.25
CA ASP A 81 16.63 15.19 -14.52
C ASP A 81 15.63 14.12 -14.99
N GLU A 82 16.05 13.12 -15.75
CA GLU A 82 15.23 11.94 -16.09
C GLU A 82 14.95 11.09 -14.85
N ARG A 83 15.94 10.96 -13.97
CA ARG A 83 15.79 10.25 -12.71
C ARG A 83 14.67 10.85 -11.85
N LEU A 84 14.57 12.19 -11.80
CA LEU A 84 13.48 12.86 -11.10
C LEU A 84 12.10 12.52 -11.68
N VAL A 85 12.00 12.33 -13.00
CA VAL A 85 10.74 11.91 -13.65
C VAL A 85 10.38 10.50 -13.21
N TYR A 86 11.33 9.55 -13.25
CA TYR A 86 11.10 8.18 -12.81
C TYR A 86 10.78 8.06 -11.31
N GLU A 87 11.45 8.84 -10.46
CA GLU A 87 11.12 8.90 -9.03
C GLU A 87 9.71 9.47 -8.83
N GLY A 88 9.32 10.49 -9.59
CA GLY A 88 7.94 10.98 -9.64
C GLY A 88 6.93 9.93 -10.10
N TRP A 89 7.27 9.08 -11.07
CA TRP A 89 6.41 7.97 -11.50
C TRP A 89 6.31 6.88 -10.43
N ARG A 90 7.42 6.54 -9.78
CA ARG A 90 7.43 5.57 -8.68
C ARG A 90 6.51 6.02 -7.54
N GLU A 91 6.60 7.29 -7.16
CA GLU A 91 5.96 7.80 -5.94
C GLU A 91 4.52 8.29 -6.13
N ARG A 92 4.19 8.79 -7.33
CA ARG A 92 2.93 9.52 -7.54
C ARG A 92 2.09 8.97 -8.69
N HIS A 93 2.41 7.81 -9.26
CA HIS A 93 1.54 7.24 -10.28
C HIS A 93 0.15 6.92 -9.69
N VAL A 94 -0.88 7.04 -10.52
CA VAL A 94 -2.26 6.81 -10.10
C VAL A 94 -2.90 5.81 -11.04
N ILE A 95 -3.26 4.64 -10.55
CA ILE A 95 -4.21 3.77 -11.24
C ILE A 95 -5.60 4.04 -10.70
N GLY A 96 -6.56 4.26 -11.59
CA GLY A 96 -7.90 4.67 -11.17
C GLY A 96 -8.96 4.41 -12.21
N VAL A 97 -10.19 4.72 -11.82
CA VAL A 97 -11.34 4.76 -12.72
C VAL A 97 -11.87 6.17 -12.71
N PHE A 98 -11.81 6.83 -13.86
CA PHE A 98 -12.03 8.26 -13.98
C PHE A 98 -13.28 8.56 -14.79
N ARG A 99 -14.10 9.50 -14.31
CA ARG A 99 -15.13 10.15 -15.14
C ARG A 99 -14.46 11.16 -16.06
N VAL A 100 -14.89 11.20 -17.32
CA VAL A 100 -14.36 12.15 -18.31
C VAL A 100 -15.19 13.43 -18.29
N ASP A 101 -14.65 14.49 -17.72
CA ASP A 101 -15.36 15.77 -17.60
C ASP A 101 -15.21 16.66 -18.84
N ALA A 102 -14.03 16.63 -19.48
CA ALA A 102 -13.78 17.36 -20.72
C ALA A 102 -12.67 16.71 -21.56
N ARG A 103 -12.71 16.99 -22.88
CA ARG A 103 -11.64 16.67 -23.84
C ARG A 103 -11.33 17.88 -24.71
N LYS A 104 -10.06 18.20 -24.89
CA LYS A 104 -9.60 19.27 -25.81
C LYS A 104 -8.25 18.89 -26.43
N GLY A 105 -8.22 18.60 -27.73
CA GLY A 105 -7.00 18.10 -28.39
C GLY A 105 -6.54 16.79 -27.75
N ALA A 106 -5.26 16.70 -27.36
CA ALA A 106 -4.68 15.56 -26.65
C ALA A 106 -4.94 15.57 -25.12
N ARG A 107 -5.73 16.53 -24.62
CA ARG A 107 -5.96 16.76 -23.18
C ARG A 107 -7.29 16.18 -22.72
N LEU A 108 -7.30 15.52 -21.57
CA LEU A 108 -8.48 15.09 -20.83
C LEU A 108 -8.52 15.76 -19.46
N SER A 109 -9.71 16.17 -19.04
CA SER A 109 -10.02 16.51 -17.65
C SER A 109 -10.76 15.32 -17.07
N LEU A 110 -10.16 14.69 -16.07
CA LEU A 110 -10.58 13.43 -15.48
C LEU A 110 -10.87 13.62 -14.00
N HIS A 111 -11.97 13.08 -13.50
CA HIS A 111 -12.28 13.03 -12.08
C HIS A 111 -12.18 11.58 -11.61
N ASN A 112 -11.26 11.27 -10.70
CA ASN A 112 -11.06 9.91 -10.21
C ASN A 112 -12.17 9.55 -9.21
N LEU A 113 -12.79 8.39 -9.38
CA LEU A 113 -13.84 7.91 -8.48
C LEU A 113 -13.29 7.34 -7.16
N ILE A 114 -11.98 7.07 -7.08
CA ILE A 114 -11.35 6.43 -5.92
C ILE A 114 -10.78 7.47 -4.93
N ASP A 115 -9.86 8.33 -5.37
CA ASP A 115 -9.31 9.38 -4.50
C ASP A 115 -10.10 10.70 -4.55
N GLU A 116 -11.10 10.79 -5.43
CA GLU A 116 -11.96 11.99 -5.61
C GLU A 116 -11.20 13.23 -6.10
N MET A 117 -9.98 13.06 -6.65
CA MET A 117 -9.17 14.14 -7.21
C MET A 117 -9.44 14.38 -8.69
N ASP A 118 -9.21 15.62 -9.12
CA ASP A 118 -9.24 16.02 -10.53
C ASP A 118 -7.85 15.99 -11.15
N TYR A 119 -7.75 15.35 -12.30
CA TYR A 119 -6.52 15.16 -13.05
C TYR A 119 -6.63 15.82 -14.42
N LEU A 120 -5.69 16.71 -14.72
CA LEU A 120 -5.47 17.23 -16.06
C LEU A 120 -4.43 16.36 -16.76
N SER A 121 -4.90 15.45 -17.61
CA SER A 121 -4.06 14.44 -18.26
C SER A 121 -3.92 14.67 -19.76
N TYR A 122 -2.83 14.14 -20.32
CA TYR A 122 -2.49 14.24 -21.73
C TYR A 122 -2.16 12.86 -22.30
N ALA A 123 -2.63 12.60 -23.51
CA ALA A 123 -2.19 11.46 -24.30
C ALA A 123 -0.88 11.81 -25.01
N THR A 124 0.20 11.09 -24.69
CA THR A 124 1.51 11.25 -25.34
C THR A 124 1.43 10.91 -26.83
N ALA A 125 0.60 9.94 -27.20
CA ALA A 125 0.30 9.59 -28.60
C ALA A 125 -0.61 10.59 -29.35
N GLY A 126 -0.92 11.74 -28.74
CA GLY A 126 -1.67 12.82 -29.37
C GLY A 126 -3.19 12.66 -29.34
N ALA A 127 -3.89 13.57 -30.03
CA ALA A 127 -5.35 13.71 -29.95
C ALA A 127 -6.13 12.50 -30.52
N GLU A 128 -5.58 11.83 -31.52
CA GLU A 128 -6.21 10.67 -32.16
C GLU A 128 -6.34 9.49 -31.18
N ALA A 129 -5.34 9.30 -30.32
CA ALA A 129 -5.30 8.24 -29.31
C ALA A 129 -6.41 8.34 -28.25
N ILE A 130 -7.08 9.49 -28.13
CA ILE A 130 -8.22 9.70 -27.22
C ILE A 130 -9.49 10.13 -27.97
N SER A 131 -9.52 9.96 -29.29
CA SER A 131 -10.65 10.35 -30.15
C SER A 131 -11.95 9.60 -29.85
N PHE A 132 -11.84 8.41 -29.27
CA PHE A 132 -12.96 7.57 -28.83
C PHE A 132 -13.45 7.86 -27.40
N VAL A 133 -12.70 8.65 -26.62
CA VAL A 133 -13.07 8.96 -25.23
C VAL A 133 -14.27 9.90 -25.21
N GLN A 134 -15.34 9.49 -24.53
CA GLN A 134 -16.61 10.22 -24.48
C GLN A 134 -16.73 11.04 -23.20
N ARG A 135 -17.12 12.31 -23.33
CA ARG A 135 -17.50 13.14 -22.16
C ARG A 135 -18.68 12.50 -21.43
N GLY A 136 -18.61 12.45 -20.10
CA GLY A 136 -19.57 11.77 -19.24
C GLY A 136 -19.41 10.24 -19.21
N GLY A 137 -18.56 9.67 -20.06
CA GLY A 137 -18.12 8.28 -19.95
C GLY A 137 -17.02 8.13 -18.91
N TYR A 138 -16.47 6.92 -18.82
CA TYR A 138 -15.44 6.57 -17.86
C TYR A 138 -14.25 5.91 -18.54
N VAL A 139 -13.08 6.06 -17.92
CA VAL A 139 -11.84 5.41 -18.34
C VAL A 139 -11.15 4.80 -17.13
N MET A 140 -10.77 3.54 -17.21
CA MET A 140 -9.79 2.95 -16.30
C MET A 140 -8.43 2.98 -16.99
N THR A 141 -7.44 3.58 -16.34
CA THR A 141 -6.08 3.71 -16.85
C THR A 141 -5.11 4.07 -15.72
N ARG A 142 -3.80 4.07 -16.01
CA ARG A 142 -2.78 4.62 -15.11
C ARG A 142 -2.35 6.00 -15.60
N LEU A 143 -2.19 6.93 -14.67
CA LEU A 143 -1.62 8.26 -14.91
C LEU A 143 -0.26 8.35 -14.25
N VAL A 144 0.70 8.97 -14.94
CA VAL A 144 2.04 9.24 -14.39
C VAL A 144 2.36 10.73 -14.55
N PRO A 145 3.01 11.37 -13.57
CA PRO A 145 3.27 12.81 -13.64
C PRO A 145 4.50 13.13 -14.49
N ILE A 146 4.51 14.29 -15.13
CA ILE A 146 5.74 14.92 -15.63
C ILE A 146 5.68 16.43 -15.33
N GLY A 147 6.48 16.88 -14.37
CA GLY A 147 6.28 18.20 -13.76
C GLY A 147 4.92 18.28 -13.07
N ASP A 148 4.10 19.26 -13.46
CA ASP A 148 2.78 19.55 -12.89
C ASP A 148 1.60 19.00 -13.72
N ILE A 149 1.88 18.24 -14.78
CA ILE A 149 0.86 17.61 -15.63
C ILE A 149 0.89 16.09 -15.49
N TRP A 150 -0.19 15.45 -15.93
CA TRP A 150 -0.31 14.00 -15.95
C TRP A 150 -0.29 13.48 -17.39
N THR A 151 0.34 12.33 -17.61
CA THR A 151 0.26 11.60 -18.89
C THR A 151 -0.39 10.25 -18.69
N ILE A 152 -1.13 9.81 -19.70
CA ILE A 152 -1.73 8.48 -19.72
C ILE A 152 -0.63 7.43 -19.93
N SER A 153 -0.59 6.43 -19.06
CA SER A 153 0.36 5.30 -19.10
C SER A 153 -0.41 3.99 -19.28
N GLY A 154 0.02 3.19 -20.24
CA GLY A 154 -0.59 1.89 -20.51
C GLY A 154 -1.88 1.96 -21.33
N THR A 155 -2.70 0.92 -21.20
CA THR A 155 -3.97 0.83 -21.91
C THR A 155 -5.06 1.69 -21.25
N MET A 156 -6.07 2.03 -22.05
CA MET A 156 -7.32 2.59 -21.56
C MET A 156 -8.43 1.57 -21.73
N ARG A 157 -9.14 1.27 -20.64
CA ARG A 157 -10.43 0.59 -20.71
C ARG A 157 -11.54 1.63 -20.65
N LEU A 158 -12.41 1.63 -21.64
CA LEU A 158 -13.40 2.68 -21.84
C LEU A 158 -14.80 2.17 -21.51
N PHE A 159 -15.59 3.03 -20.91
CA PHE A 159 -16.97 2.75 -20.53
C PHE A 159 -17.85 3.94 -20.93
N GLY A 160 -19.06 3.64 -21.38
CA GLY A 160 -20.05 4.65 -21.74
C GLY A 160 -20.67 5.30 -20.49
N PRO A 161 -21.38 6.43 -20.66
CA PRO A 161 -22.02 7.13 -19.53
C PRO A 161 -23.03 6.29 -18.74
N ARG A 162 -23.62 5.26 -19.38
CA ARG A 162 -24.61 4.36 -18.78
C ARG A 162 -24.00 3.22 -17.97
N ASP A 163 -22.68 3.04 -18.03
CA ASP A 163 -22.00 1.92 -17.38
C ASP A 163 -21.63 2.22 -15.91
N LEU A 164 -22.08 3.36 -15.36
CA LEU A 164 -21.77 3.79 -14.00
C LEU A 164 -21.94 2.69 -12.93
N PRO A 165 -23.00 1.87 -12.92
CA PRO A 165 -23.12 0.80 -11.93
C PRO A 165 -21.97 -0.22 -11.99
N GLY A 166 -21.58 -0.66 -13.19
CA GLY A 166 -20.45 -1.57 -13.38
C GLY A 166 -19.11 -0.91 -13.07
N VAL A 167 -18.98 0.38 -13.42
CA VAL A 167 -17.81 1.21 -13.12
C VAL A 167 -17.61 1.39 -11.61
N ARG A 168 -18.66 1.60 -10.83
CA ARG A 168 -18.57 1.67 -9.36
C ARG A 168 -18.14 0.36 -8.75
N THR A 169 -18.70 -0.76 -9.22
CA THR A 169 -18.23 -2.09 -8.79
C THR A 169 -16.75 -2.29 -9.10
N LEU A 170 -16.29 -1.87 -10.28
CA LEU A 170 -14.87 -1.93 -10.65
C LEU A 170 -13.99 -1.06 -9.73
N ALA A 171 -14.40 0.18 -9.48
CA ALA A 171 -13.67 1.10 -8.60
C ALA A 171 -13.62 0.59 -7.15
N ALA A 172 -14.73 0.07 -6.62
CA ALA A 172 -14.78 -0.54 -5.30
C ALA A 172 -13.88 -1.80 -5.19
N SER A 173 -13.88 -2.65 -6.23
CA SER A 173 -12.98 -3.81 -6.30
C SER A 173 -11.50 -3.40 -6.32
N LEU A 174 -11.15 -2.35 -7.09
CA LEU A 174 -9.78 -1.82 -7.11
C LEU A 174 -9.38 -1.26 -5.74
N LEU A 175 -10.26 -0.49 -5.10
CA LEU A 175 -10.02 0.05 -3.76
C LEU A 175 -9.84 -1.07 -2.72
N LYS A 176 -10.65 -2.12 -2.77
CA LYS A 176 -10.52 -3.27 -1.87
C LYS A 176 -9.19 -4.00 -2.07
N ARG A 177 -8.72 -4.10 -3.31
CA ARG A 177 -7.43 -4.71 -3.66
C ARG A 177 -6.23 -3.83 -3.30
N PHE A 178 -6.36 -2.52 -3.47
CA PHE A 178 -5.31 -1.54 -3.26
C PHE A 178 -5.85 -0.38 -2.38
N PRO A 179 -5.93 -0.57 -1.05
CA PRO A 179 -6.55 0.41 -0.16
C PRO A 179 -5.85 1.77 -0.14
N THR A 180 -4.57 1.83 -0.52
CA THR A 180 -3.77 3.06 -0.51
C THR A 180 -4.08 4.01 -1.67
N LEU A 181 -4.87 3.58 -2.68
CA LEU A 181 -5.20 4.41 -3.85
C LEU A 181 -5.91 5.72 -3.48
N VAL A 182 -6.62 5.77 -2.35
CA VAL A 182 -7.32 6.96 -1.88
C VAL A 182 -6.39 8.07 -1.36
N PHE A 183 -5.14 7.72 -1.02
CA PHE A 183 -4.20 8.62 -0.36
C PHE A 183 -3.48 9.58 -1.30
N ASN A 184 -3.74 9.51 -2.61
CA ASN A 184 -3.38 10.59 -3.53
C ASN A 184 -4.09 11.91 -3.18
N ASN A 185 -5.23 11.83 -2.50
CA ASN A 185 -5.91 12.98 -1.94
C ASN A 185 -5.42 13.24 -0.51
N PRO A 186 -4.74 14.38 -0.24
CA PRO A 186 -4.27 14.72 1.10
C PRO A 186 -5.41 14.80 2.14
N ALA A 187 -6.62 15.19 1.72
CA ALA A 187 -7.77 15.23 2.62
C ALA A 187 -8.15 13.83 3.13
N ASN A 188 -7.99 12.79 2.28
CA ASN A 188 -8.22 11.41 2.68
C ASN A 188 -7.14 10.93 3.66
N VAL A 189 -5.88 11.33 3.48
CA VAL A 189 -4.80 11.04 4.43
C VAL A 189 -5.10 11.67 5.79
N GLU A 190 -5.47 12.94 5.82
CA GLU A 190 -5.82 13.62 7.06
C GLU A 190 -7.06 13.02 7.74
N GLN A 191 -8.09 12.68 6.96
CA GLN A 191 -9.30 12.04 7.47
C GLN A 191 -8.98 10.68 8.09
N ALA A 192 -8.19 9.87 7.40
CA ALA A 192 -7.76 8.57 7.89
C ALA A 192 -6.92 8.71 9.17
N ALA A 193 -5.95 9.62 9.21
CA ALA A 193 -5.15 9.87 10.40
C ALA A 193 -6.01 10.30 11.61
N ARG A 194 -7.00 11.18 11.40
CA ARG A 194 -7.96 11.55 12.45
C ARG A 194 -8.78 10.35 12.95
N LEU A 195 -9.18 9.45 12.04
CA LEU A 195 -9.94 8.27 12.39
C LEU A 195 -9.09 7.28 13.21
N VAL A 196 -7.86 6.97 12.75
CA VAL A 196 -6.95 6.11 13.52
C VAL A 196 -6.63 6.72 14.88
N GLY A 197 -6.43 8.03 14.96
CA GLY A 197 -6.20 8.71 16.24
C GLY A 197 -7.38 8.55 17.22
N LYS A 198 -8.62 8.62 16.73
CA LYS A 198 -9.82 8.35 17.56
C LYS A 198 -9.87 6.89 18.00
N HIS A 199 -9.64 5.95 17.10
CA HIS A 199 -9.59 4.52 17.41
C HIS A 199 -8.49 4.21 18.43
N HIS A 200 -7.33 4.83 18.29
CA HIS A 200 -6.25 4.69 19.25
C HIS A 200 -6.64 5.20 20.65
N ALA A 201 -7.32 6.34 20.74
CA ALA A 201 -7.85 6.82 22.02
C ALA A 201 -8.84 5.83 22.65
N ILE A 202 -9.77 5.27 21.86
CA ILE A 202 -10.72 4.24 22.33
C ILE A 202 -9.96 3.00 22.83
N PHE A 203 -8.93 2.57 22.11
CA PHE A 203 -8.10 1.43 22.51
C PHE A 203 -7.43 1.68 23.86
N LEU A 204 -6.83 2.86 24.05
CA LEU A 204 -6.21 3.27 25.31
C LEU A 204 -7.24 3.33 26.46
N ASP A 205 -8.44 3.85 26.20
CA ASP A 205 -9.50 3.92 27.21
C ASP A 205 -9.99 2.53 27.63
N LEU A 206 -10.07 1.59 26.69
CA LEU A 206 -10.52 0.21 26.97
C LEU A 206 -9.47 -0.62 27.70
N PHE A 207 -8.21 -0.56 27.28
CA PHE A 207 -7.17 -1.50 27.74
C PHE A 207 -6.12 -0.86 28.65
N GLY A 208 -6.10 0.47 28.78
CA GLY A 208 -5.13 1.22 29.58
C GLY A 208 -3.71 1.28 28.99
N ALA A 209 -3.48 0.65 27.84
CA ALA A 209 -2.21 0.61 27.11
C ALA A 209 -2.47 0.46 25.62
N HIS A 210 -1.48 0.79 24.78
CA HIS A 210 -1.55 0.61 23.32
C HIS A 210 -1.27 -0.83 22.88
N ILE A 211 -1.04 -1.73 23.85
CA ILE A 211 -0.80 -3.15 23.62
C ILE A 211 -1.46 -3.99 24.72
N VAL A 212 -2.09 -5.09 24.33
CA VAL A 212 -2.62 -6.14 25.22
C VAL A 212 -2.12 -7.50 24.75
N SER A 213 -1.74 -8.37 25.69
CA SER A 213 -1.18 -9.70 25.40
C SER A 213 -2.01 -10.80 26.07
N GLY A 214 -2.08 -11.97 25.44
CA GLY A 214 -2.82 -13.13 25.93
C GLY A 214 -2.75 -14.30 24.94
N THR A 215 -3.63 -15.28 25.11
CA THR A 215 -3.81 -16.34 24.11
C THR A 215 -4.52 -15.80 22.87
N GLY A 216 -4.49 -16.54 21.76
CA GLY A 216 -5.24 -16.20 20.55
C GLY A 216 -6.72 -15.96 20.81
N GLY A 217 -7.34 -16.78 21.67
CA GLY A 217 -8.72 -16.60 22.10
C GLY A 217 -8.96 -15.30 22.87
N ASP A 218 -8.06 -14.96 23.81
CA ASP A 218 -8.15 -13.71 24.57
C ASP A 218 -8.02 -12.49 23.65
N ILE A 219 -7.07 -12.54 22.71
CA ILE A 219 -6.81 -11.44 21.76
C ILE A 219 -7.96 -11.26 20.77
N ILE A 220 -8.57 -12.33 20.28
CA ILE A 220 -9.77 -12.25 19.43
C ILE A 220 -10.91 -11.58 20.22
N ALA A 221 -11.11 -11.95 21.49
CA ALA A 221 -12.15 -11.35 22.33
C ALA A 221 -11.88 -9.86 22.62
N ALA A 222 -10.62 -9.49 22.88
CA ALA A 222 -10.20 -8.10 23.05
C ALA A 222 -10.46 -7.29 21.77
N TYR A 223 -10.08 -7.84 20.62
CA TYR A 223 -10.27 -7.17 19.34
C TYR A 223 -11.76 -6.96 19.00
N ARG A 224 -12.64 -7.93 19.27
CA ARG A 224 -14.10 -7.76 19.14
C ARG A 224 -14.62 -6.63 20.01
N SER A 225 -14.21 -6.60 21.28
CA SER A 225 -14.62 -5.55 22.23
C SER A 225 -14.19 -4.16 21.77
N PHE A 226 -12.99 -4.07 21.18
CA PHE A 226 -12.48 -2.85 20.57
C PHE A 226 -13.30 -2.40 19.36
N LEU A 227 -13.61 -3.31 18.42
CA LEU A 227 -14.45 -3.00 17.26
C LEU A 227 -15.85 -2.54 17.69
N ASP A 228 -16.45 -3.21 18.68
CA ASP A 228 -17.76 -2.82 19.22
C ASP A 228 -17.74 -1.40 19.80
N ALA A 229 -16.68 -1.02 20.52
CA ALA A 229 -16.54 0.33 21.05
C ALA A 229 -16.34 1.38 19.94
N CYS A 230 -15.55 1.08 18.91
CA CYS A 230 -15.39 1.94 17.73
C CYS A 230 -16.73 2.15 17.00
N ASN A 231 -17.51 1.09 16.84
CA ASN A 231 -18.85 1.14 16.23
C ASN A 231 -19.82 1.99 17.06
N GLN A 232 -19.85 1.79 18.39
CA GLN A 232 -20.69 2.59 19.29
C GLN A 232 -20.32 4.09 19.25
N ALA A 233 -19.02 4.40 19.26
CA ALA A 233 -18.53 5.77 19.15
C ALA A 233 -18.90 6.41 17.79
N SER A 234 -18.90 5.64 16.71
CA SER A 234 -19.27 6.11 15.37
C SER A 234 -20.78 6.40 15.26
N VAL A 235 -21.63 5.48 15.73
CA VAL A 235 -23.10 5.64 15.75
C VAL A 235 -23.53 6.86 16.60
N ALA A 236 -22.81 7.15 17.67
CA ALA A 236 -23.10 8.30 18.54
C ALA A 236 -22.84 9.66 17.87
N VAL A 237 -22.02 9.71 16.82
CA VAL A 237 -21.62 10.95 16.13
C VAL A 237 -22.45 11.20 14.87
N ASP A 238 -22.65 10.18 14.03
CA ASP A 238 -23.46 10.25 12.82
C ASP A 238 -23.86 8.84 12.35
N PRO A 239 -25.16 8.49 12.32
CA PRO A 239 -25.65 7.19 11.85
C PRO A 239 -25.29 6.87 10.39
N GLU A 240 -25.08 7.87 9.52
CA GLU A 240 -24.68 7.67 8.12
C GLU A 240 -23.15 7.53 7.95
N ALA A 241 -22.37 7.88 8.98
CA ALA A 241 -20.90 7.78 8.99
C ALA A 241 -20.35 6.34 9.20
N SER A 242 -21.22 5.33 9.25
CA SER A 242 -20.91 3.87 9.24
C SER A 242 -20.13 3.40 7.98
N ALA A 243 -19.66 4.36 7.18
CA ALA A 243 -19.01 4.27 5.90
C ALA A 243 -17.52 3.96 5.89
N LEU A 244 -16.91 3.92 7.07
CA LEU A 244 -15.47 4.03 7.22
C LEU A 244 -14.88 2.63 7.46
N VAL A 245 -14.47 1.99 6.36
CA VAL A 245 -13.86 0.66 6.43
C VAL A 245 -12.42 0.78 6.92
N THR A 246 -12.14 0.17 8.07
CA THR A 246 -10.76 0.05 8.55
C THR A 246 -10.06 -1.10 7.82
N ALA A 247 -8.75 -1.04 7.58
CA ALA A 247 -8.04 -2.22 7.08
C ALA A 247 -8.13 -3.40 8.07
N ALA A 248 -8.40 -3.09 9.35
CA ALA A 248 -8.66 -4.04 10.41
C ALA A 248 -10.02 -4.79 10.23
N GLU A 249 -11.03 -4.18 9.59
CA GLU A 249 -12.27 -4.89 9.20
C GLU A 249 -12.04 -5.98 8.13
N GLN A 250 -10.87 -6.02 7.49
CA GLN A 250 -10.53 -7.14 6.59
C GLN A 250 -10.15 -8.42 7.34
N ILE A 251 -9.79 -8.32 8.63
CA ILE A 251 -9.70 -9.48 9.53
C ILE A 251 -11.00 -9.48 10.31
N ALA A 252 -12.04 -10.08 9.72
CA ALA A 252 -13.28 -10.25 10.45
C ALA A 252 -12.98 -11.15 11.67
N PRO A 253 -13.46 -10.80 12.87
CA PRO A 253 -13.13 -11.53 14.09
C PRO A 253 -13.96 -12.82 14.17
N ASP A 254 -14.01 -13.61 13.11
CA ASP A 254 -14.82 -14.82 12.93
C ASP A 254 -13.98 -15.95 12.30
N ASP A 255 -14.58 -16.81 11.46
CA ASP A 255 -13.93 -17.94 10.79
C ASP A 255 -12.77 -17.52 9.86
N SER A 256 -12.60 -16.23 9.59
CA SER A 256 -11.52 -15.67 8.78
C SER A 256 -10.24 -15.33 9.56
N PHE A 257 -10.22 -15.49 10.90
CA PHE A 257 -9.00 -15.28 11.68
C PHE A 257 -7.93 -16.34 11.34
N PRO A 258 -6.66 -15.95 11.14
CA PRO A 258 -5.60 -16.92 10.86
C PRO A 258 -5.49 -17.97 11.97
N PRO A 259 -5.52 -19.28 11.65
CA PRO A 259 -5.41 -20.36 12.66
C PRO A 259 -4.14 -20.24 13.52
N GLU A 260 -3.04 -19.83 12.90
CA GLU A 260 -1.74 -19.58 13.53
C GLU A 260 -1.82 -18.57 14.69
N LEU A 261 -2.75 -17.62 14.59
CA LEU A 261 -3.01 -16.65 15.65
C LEU A 261 -4.01 -17.21 16.65
N ALA A 262 -5.13 -17.75 16.16
CA ALA A 262 -6.21 -18.25 17.02
C ALA A 262 -5.75 -19.38 17.97
N GLU A 263 -4.82 -20.23 17.52
CA GLU A 263 -4.29 -21.38 18.25
C GLU A 263 -3.03 -21.06 19.06
N SER A 264 -2.46 -19.86 18.95
CA SER A 264 -1.25 -19.48 19.68
C SER A 264 -1.54 -19.14 21.15
N ASP A 265 -0.65 -19.57 22.05
CA ASP A 265 -0.71 -19.21 23.47
C ASP A 265 -0.06 -17.84 23.79
N ASP A 266 0.68 -17.27 22.83
CA ASP A 266 1.38 -15.99 22.96
C ASP A 266 1.04 -15.11 21.77
N VAL A 267 0.11 -14.16 21.97
CA VAL A 267 -0.31 -13.18 20.99
C VAL A 267 -0.44 -11.82 21.67
N ALA A 268 -0.06 -10.76 20.97
CA ALA A 268 -0.39 -9.40 21.35
C ALA A 268 -1.24 -8.69 20.28
N LEU A 269 -2.20 -7.90 20.75
CA LEU A 269 -2.93 -6.91 19.97
C LEU A 269 -2.32 -5.53 20.27
N TYR A 270 -1.74 -4.93 19.24
CA TYR A 270 -1.10 -3.63 19.28
C TYR A 270 -1.94 -2.62 18.49
N HIS A 271 -2.03 -1.37 18.96
CA HIS A 271 -2.66 -0.29 18.21
C HIS A 271 -1.74 0.92 18.07
N HIS A 272 -1.25 1.18 16.86
CA HIS A 272 -0.46 2.36 16.51
C HIS A 272 -1.37 3.60 16.29
N PRO A 273 -0.98 4.81 16.72
CA PRO A 273 -1.79 6.02 16.54
C PRO A 273 -1.99 6.45 15.08
N LEU A 274 -1.17 5.95 14.14
CA LEU A 274 -1.29 6.22 12.70
C LEU A 274 -1.58 4.95 11.88
N MET A 275 -0.98 3.82 12.24
CA MET A 275 -1.00 2.59 11.42
C MET A 275 -2.10 1.62 11.87
N GLY A 276 -2.82 1.93 12.94
CA GLY A 276 -3.93 1.12 13.43
C GLY A 276 -3.48 -0.19 14.07
N VAL A 277 -4.31 -1.22 13.90
CA VAL A 277 -4.18 -2.51 14.60
C VAL A 277 -3.09 -3.38 13.99
N SER A 278 -2.39 -4.13 14.84
CA SER A 278 -1.51 -5.22 14.45
C SER A 278 -1.60 -6.38 15.44
N PHE A 279 -1.52 -7.60 14.90
CA PHE A 279 -1.47 -8.83 15.70
C PHE A 279 -0.07 -9.41 15.66
N LEU A 280 0.45 -9.77 16.83
CA LEU A 280 1.85 -10.12 17.02
C LEU A 280 1.94 -11.48 17.72
N VAL A 281 2.19 -12.54 16.97
CA VAL A 281 2.37 -13.91 17.49
C VAL A 281 3.75 -14.04 18.12
N CYS A 282 3.90 -14.75 19.24
CA CYS A 282 5.14 -14.86 20.01
C CYS A 282 5.68 -13.52 20.56
N TYR A 283 4.82 -12.53 20.74
CA TYR A 283 5.25 -11.20 21.20
C TYR A 283 5.91 -11.24 22.58
N GLY A 284 5.36 -12.01 23.53
CA GLY A 284 5.92 -12.16 24.87
C GLY A 284 7.32 -12.75 24.85
N GLN A 285 7.59 -13.71 23.96
CA GLN A 285 8.93 -14.28 23.77
C GLN A 285 9.93 -13.24 23.23
N VAL A 286 9.53 -12.44 22.25
CA VAL A 286 10.37 -11.35 21.71
C VAL A 286 10.63 -10.30 22.79
N GLU A 287 9.60 -9.89 23.52
CA GLU A 287 9.72 -8.94 24.62
C GLU A 287 10.69 -9.47 25.70
N ALA A 288 10.61 -10.76 26.02
CA ALA A 288 11.53 -11.41 26.94
C ALA A 288 12.98 -11.38 26.43
N ALA A 289 13.21 -11.56 25.12
CA ALA A 289 14.54 -11.46 24.51
C ALA A 289 15.11 -10.03 24.57
N TYR A 290 14.26 -8.99 24.52
CA TYR A 290 14.72 -7.62 24.77
C TYR A 290 15.03 -7.39 26.25
N ARG A 291 14.20 -7.91 27.16
CA ARG A 291 14.38 -7.73 28.62
C ARG A 291 15.61 -8.46 29.14
N THR A 292 15.82 -9.69 28.68
CA THR A 292 16.95 -10.54 29.02
C THR A 292 17.58 -11.01 27.70
N PRO A 293 18.60 -10.27 27.22
CA PRO A 293 19.26 -10.59 25.96
C PRO A 293 19.73 -12.05 25.87
N PRO A 294 19.54 -12.72 24.72
CA PRO A 294 20.10 -14.03 24.47
C PRO A 294 21.62 -14.02 24.65
N ALA A 295 22.17 -15.14 25.12
CA ALA A 295 23.61 -15.23 25.41
C ALA A 295 24.46 -15.17 24.14
N ASP A 296 24.00 -15.82 23.07
CA ASP A 296 24.63 -15.89 21.77
C ASP A 296 23.59 -16.17 20.66
N ALA A 297 24.06 -16.43 19.44
CA ALA A 297 23.21 -16.63 18.27
C ALA A 297 22.48 -17.99 18.25
N GLU A 298 22.93 -18.96 19.04
CA GLU A 298 22.36 -20.32 19.16
C GLU A 298 21.27 -20.39 20.24
N ASP A 299 21.14 -19.36 21.07
CA ASP A 299 20.05 -19.21 22.03
C ASP A 299 18.70 -19.16 21.29
N PRO A 300 17.70 -19.98 21.65
CA PRO A 300 16.38 -19.94 21.02
C PRO A 300 15.73 -18.55 21.02
N ALA A 301 15.99 -17.71 22.03
CA ALA A 301 15.48 -16.34 22.07
C ALA A 301 16.09 -15.45 20.97
N ALA A 302 17.33 -15.74 20.54
CA ALA A 302 17.97 -15.05 19.41
C ALA A 302 17.29 -15.40 18.08
N GLU A 303 16.86 -16.66 17.91
CA GLU A 303 16.12 -17.10 16.73
C GLU A 303 14.75 -16.42 16.64
N VAL A 304 14.00 -16.36 17.75
CA VAL A 304 12.69 -15.68 17.79
C VAL A 304 12.81 -14.20 17.42
N LEU A 305 13.79 -13.48 18.00
CA LEU A 305 14.05 -12.09 17.66
C LEU A 305 14.44 -11.90 16.19
N ARG A 306 15.29 -12.78 15.64
CA ARG A 306 15.68 -12.75 14.24
C ARG A 306 14.47 -12.98 13.32
N GLY A 307 13.59 -13.92 13.68
CA GLY A 307 12.33 -14.16 12.99
C GLY A 307 11.49 -12.89 12.89
N TYR A 308 11.34 -12.15 13.99
CA TYR A 308 10.62 -10.86 14.00
C TYR A 308 11.27 -9.78 13.11
N VAL A 309 12.60 -9.74 13.07
CA VAL A 309 13.32 -8.80 12.19
C VAL A 309 13.10 -9.14 10.72
N GLU A 310 13.12 -10.43 10.37
CA GLU A 310 12.99 -10.94 9.02
C GLU A 310 11.55 -10.95 8.50
N ASP A 311 10.59 -11.15 9.39
CA ASP A 311 9.16 -11.16 9.08
C ASP A 311 8.67 -9.76 8.68
N LYS A 312 8.36 -9.60 7.39
CA LYS A 312 7.88 -8.34 6.83
C LYS A 312 6.47 -7.95 7.29
N THR A 313 5.71 -8.88 7.88
CA THR A 313 4.37 -8.63 8.40
C THR A 313 4.40 -7.96 9.77
N VAL A 314 5.47 -8.17 10.55
CA VAL A 314 5.69 -7.45 11.82
C VAL A 314 6.05 -5.99 11.50
N PRO A 315 5.30 -4.99 11.95
CA PRO A 315 5.61 -3.59 11.64
C PRO A 315 6.90 -3.10 12.30
N GLY A 316 7.64 -2.21 11.62
CA GLY A 316 8.91 -1.67 12.14
C GLY A 316 8.78 -0.94 13.47
N TYR A 317 7.68 -0.20 13.66
CA TYR A 317 7.41 0.53 14.91
C TYR A 317 7.30 -0.38 16.14
N VAL A 318 6.96 -1.66 15.98
CA VAL A 318 6.93 -2.63 17.09
C VAL A 318 8.33 -2.87 17.65
N LEU A 319 9.32 -2.97 16.75
CA LEU A 319 10.72 -3.14 17.12
C LEU A 319 11.30 -1.84 17.69
N GLU A 320 10.91 -0.69 17.14
CA GLU A 320 11.27 0.63 17.68
C GLU A 320 10.72 0.84 19.10
N ASP A 321 9.47 0.46 19.36
CA ASP A 321 8.85 0.53 20.68
C ASP A 321 9.53 -0.41 21.69
N LEU A 322 9.84 -1.64 21.30
CA LEU A 322 10.57 -2.58 22.15
C LEU A 322 11.98 -2.05 22.48
N ALA A 323 12.67 -1.48 21.50
CA ALA A 323 13.98 -0.88 21.70
C ALA A 323 13.92 0.34 22.63
N ALA A 324 12.89 1.19 22.49
CA ALA A 324 12.66 2.34 23.36
C ALA A 324 12.29 1.90 24.79
N LYS A 325 11.59 0.78 24.95
CA LYS A 325 11.22 0.19 26.23
C LYS A 325 12.40 -0.44 26.97
N TYR A 326 13.37 -0.97 26.23
CA TYR A 326 14.54 -1.69 26.77
C TYR A 326 15.89 -1.12 26.26
N PRO A 327 16.18 0.16 26.53
CA PRO A 327 17.33 0.86 25.94
C PRO A 327 18.68 0.31 26.42
N ASP A 328 18.73 -0.27 27.63
CA ASP A 328 19.97 -0.77 28.23
C ASP A 328 20.40 -2.14 27.67
N THR A 329 19.45 -2.89 27.11
CA THR A 329 19.63 -4.30 26.72
C THR A 329 19.46 -4.53 25.21
N VAL A 330 18.83 -3.61 24.49
CA VAL A 330 18.57 -3.72 23.04
C VAL A 330 19.84 -4.01 22.22
N ASP A 331 20.94 -3.33 22.52
CA ASP A 331 22.22 -3.52 21.83
C ASP A 331 22.69 -4.98 21.94
N ALA A 332 22.61 -5.57 23.14
CA ALA A 332 23.04 -6.94 23.37
C ALA A 332 22.09 -7.94 22.67
N ALA A 333 20.78 -7.71 22.72
CA ALA A 333 19.80 -8.57 22.09
C ALA A 333 20.03 -8.68 20.57
N TYR A 334 20.26 -7.54 19.91
CA TYR A 334 20.54 -7.52 18.47
C TYR A 334 21.94 -8.02 18.10
N ARG A 335 22.97 -7.80 18.93
CA ARG A 335 24.31 -8.37 18.69
C ARG A 335 24.26 -9.90 18.64
N ALA A 336 23.53 -10.52 19.57
CA ALA A 336 23.32 -11.95 19.61
C ALA A 336 22.44 -12.43 18.44
N ALA A 337 21.27 -11.83 18.22
CA ALA A 337 20.35 -12.26 17.15
C ALA A 337 20.94 -12.13 15.74
N LEU A 338 21.72 -11.08 15.47
CA LEU A 338 22.32 -10.80 14.16
C LEU A 338 23.75 -11.34 14.00
N SER A 339 24.32 -11.98 15.03
CA SER A 339 25.74 -12.37 15.08
C SER A 339 26.68 -11.21 14.71
N SER A 340 26.36 -10.00 15.18
CA SER A 340 27.04 -8.75 14.82
C SER A 340 27.52 -8.02 16.06
N PRO A 341 28.73 -8.30 16.59
CA PRO A 341 29.23 -7.75 17.85
C PRO A 341 29.29 -6.22 17.90
N GLY A 342 29.41 -5.57 16.73
CA GLY A 342 29.49 -4.11 16.61
C GLY A 342 28.13 -3.41 16.54
N PHE A 343 27.02 -4.14 16.45
CA PHE A 343 25.70 -3.55 16.28
C PHE A 343 25.33 -2.65 17.46
N ARG A 344 24.72 -1.51 17.14
CA ARG A 344 24.12 -0.58 18.10
C ARG A 344 22.77 -0.10 17.56
N TRP A 345 21.73 -0.16 18.39
CA TRP A 345 20.38 0.17 17.93
C TRP A 345 20.25 1.62 17.45
N GLU A 346 20.79 2.58 18.21
CA GLU A 346 20.66 4.01 17.88
C GLU A 346 21.18 4.38 16.47
N PRO A 347 22.39 3.99 16.05
CA PRO A 347 22.86 4.30 14.70
C PRO A 347 22.42 3.28 13.64
N ASP A 348 22.21 2.01 13.99
CA ASP A 348 22.04 0.93 13.00
C ASP A 348 20.58 0.48 12.82
N GLY A 349 19.71 0.69 13.82
CA GLY A 349 18.34 0.18 13.86
C GLY A 349 17.50 0.66 12.67
N ALA A 350 17.56 1.96 12.35
CA ALA A 350 16.84 2.50 11.20
C ALA A 350 17.32 1.91 9.86
N ALA A 351 18.61 1.59 9.72
CA ALA A 351 19.13 0.95 8.52
C ALA A 351 18.72 -0.53 8.44
N LEU A 352 18.67 -1.22 9.59
CA LEU A 352 18.17 -2.59 9.70
C LEU A 352 16.70 -2.66 9.28
N LEU A 353 15.85 -1.79 9.84
CA LEU A 353 14.42 -1.77 9.51
C LEU A 353 14.19 -1.48 8.03
N ARG A 354 14.88 -0.47 7.45
CA ARG A 354 14.80 -0.17 6.02
C ARG A 354 15.22 -1.34 5.12
N ARG A 355 16.15 -2.20 5.56
CA ARG A 355 16.59 -3.37 4.78
C ARG A 355 15.49 -4.41 4.66
N HIS A 356 14.74 -4.65 5.74
CA HIS A 356 13.69 -5.67 5.78
C HIS A 356 12.31 -5.12 5.36
N ARG A 357 12.07 -3.83 5.56
CA ARG A 357 10.83 -3.10 5.28
C ARG A 357 11.13 -1.84 4.47
N PRO A 358 11.52 -1.97 3.18
CA PRO A 358 11.91 -0.83 2.36
C PRO A 358 10.77 0.17 2.12
N ASP A 359 9.53 -0.27 2.27
CA ASP A 359 8.31 0.52 2.03
C ASP A 359 7.72 1.14 3.30
N SER A 360 8.42 1.05 4.44
CA SER A 360 8.00 1.64 5.72
C SER A 360 8.98 2.70 6.23
N GLY A 361 8.49 3.58 7.10
CA GLY A 361 9.27 4.62 7.77
C GLY A 361 8.84 6.04 7.41
N PRO A 362 9.58 7.05 7.90
CA PRO A 362 9.19 8.46 7.79
C PRO A 362 8.86 8.88 6.35
N GLY A 363 7.63 9.36 6.13
CA GLY A 363 7.14 9.81 4.83
C GLY A 363 6.59 8.71 3.92
N LYS A 364 6.69 7.43 4.32
CA LYS A 364 6.07 6.28 3.64
C LYS A 364 4.92 5.66 4.44
N ASP A 365 4.92 5.86 5.75
CA ASP A 365 3.85 5.40 6.62
C ASP A 365 2.54 6.12 6.27
N VAL A 366 1.57 5.35 5.81
CA VAL A 366 0.22 5.81 5.48
C VAL A 366 -0.76 5.32 6.52
N PRO A 367 -1.83 6.06 6.81
CA PRO A 367 -2.82 5.64 7.79
C PRO A 367 -3.32 4.20 7.55
N GLY A 368 -3.41 3.41 8.63
CA GLY A 368 -3.83 2.00 8.57
C GLY A 368 -5.33 1.77 8.28
N VAL A 369 -6.04 2.81 7.86
CA VAL A 369 -7.45 2.77 7.50
C VAL A 369 -7.65 3.58 6.23
N SER A 370 -8.45 3.07 5.30
CA SER A 370 -8.71 3.74 4.03
C SER A 370 -10.14 4.24 4.01
N PRO A 371 -10.39 5.56 3.92
CA PRO A 371 -11.75 6.06 3.76
C PRO A 371 -12.31 5.54 2.43
N VAL A 372 -13.53 5.03 2.46
CA VAL A 372 -14.25 4.65 1.24
C VAL A 372 -15.05 5.87 0.77
N PRO A 373 -14.87 6.32 -0.48
CA PRO A 373 -15.69 7.40 -1.03
C PRO A 373 -17.17 7.08 -0.88
N SER A 374 -17.98 8.07 -0.48
CA SER A 374 -19.42 7.87 -0.28
C SER A 374 -20.12 7.35 -1.54
N SER A 375 -19.58 7.67 -2.72
CA SER A 375 -20.11 7.20 -4.00
C SER A 375 -19.86 5.71 -4.31
N LEU A 376 -18.98 5.04 -3.56
CA LEU A 376 -18.58 3.65 -3.74
C LEU A 376 -18.99 2.72 -2.58
N ILE A 377 -19.59 3.28 -1.53
CA ILE A 377 -19.80 2.57 -0.27
C ILE A 377 -20.68 1.33 -0.37
N ASP A 378 -21.76 1.42 -1.15
CA ASP A 378 -22.73 0.34 -1.28
C ASP A 378 -22.16 -0.80 -2.09
N GLU A 379 -21.39 -0.49 -3.13
CA GLU A 379 -20.64 -1.46 -3.92
C GLU A 379 -19.52 -2.09 -3.10
N TYR A 380 -18.77 -1.31 -2.33
CA TYR A 380 -17.69 -1.80 -1.47
C TYR A 380 -18.22 -2.80 -0.42
N ARG A 381 -19.33 -2.49 0.24
CA ARG A 381 -19.98 -3.39 1.22
C ARG A 381 -20.47 -4.69 0.58
N ARG A 382 -21.01 -4.64 -0.65
CA ARG A 382 -21.48 -5.83 -1.38
C ARG A 382 -20.38 -6.82 -1.77
N LEU A 383 -19.12 -6.37 -1.81
CA LEU A 383 -17.97 -7.23 -2.12
C LEU A 383 -17.45 -7.98 -0.89
N SER A 384 -18.06 -7.82 0.29
CA SER A 384 -17.58 -8.33 1.58
C SER A 384 -18.33 -9.57 2.05
#